data_AF-A0A510G7H0-F1
#
_entry.id   AF-A0A510G7H0-F1
#
_cell.length_a   1.000
_cell.length_b   1.000
_cell.length_c   1.000
_cell.angle_alpha   90.00
_cell.angle_beta   90.00
_cell.angle_gamma   90.00
#
_symmetry.space_group_name_H-M   'P 1'
#
loop_
_entity.id
_entity.type
_entity.pdbx_description
1 polymer ?
#
loop_
_entity_poly.entity_id
_entity_poly.type
_entity_poly.pdbx_seq_one_letter_code
_entity_poly.pdbx_strand_id
1 'polypeptide(L)'
;MDIFRTEIFGPVVACYKFQELEEVIERANNTEYSLQGYVYSNNISVAQMIASKLDFSMVSINNPLPANAKAPFAGRKASGFGVEGLI
;
A
#
# COMPACT_ATOMS: atom_id res chain seq x y z
N MET A 1 -14.28 -11.18 6.67
CA MET A 1 -13.22 -12.05 7.21
C MET A 1 -12.21 -11.17 7.89
N ASP A 2 -11.87 -11.47 9.15
CA ASP A 2 -11.03 -10.59 9.99
C ASP A 2 -9.60 -10.45 9.44
N ILE A 3 -9.08 -11.51 8.82
CA ILE A 3 -7.76 -11.52 8.18
C ILE A 3 -7.55 -10.45 7.10
N PHE A 4 -8.62 -9.91 6.52
CA PHE A 4 -8.53 -8.82 5.54
C PHE A 4 -8.37 -7.43 6.21
N ARG A 5 -8.85 -7.28 7.44
CA ARG A 5 -8.92 -5.99 8.14
C ARG A 5 -7.88 -5.85 9.24
N THR A 6 -7.44 -6.96 9.83
CA THR A 6 -6.53 -6.97 10.97
C THR A 6 -5.11 -7.29 10.54
N GLU A 7 -4.15 -6.51 11.03
CA GLU A 7 -2.73 -6.76 10.82
C GLU A 7 -2.29 -8.05 11.54
N ILE A 8 -1.66 -8.96 10.79
CA ILE A 8 -1.40 -10.33 11.27
C ILE A 8 -0.09 -10.42 12.07
N PHE A 9 0.90 -9.55 11.80
CA PHE A 9 2.24 -9.58 12.42
C PHE A 9 2.91 -10.98 12.45
N GLY A 10 2.64 -11.79 11.43
CA GLY A 10 3.12 -13.17 11.34
C GLY A 10 3.34 -13.61 9.90
N PRO A 11 3.88 -14.82 9.68
CA PRO A 11 4.25 -15.33 8.36
C PRO A 11 3.02 -15.81 7.55
N VAL A 12 2.04 -14.93 7.36
CA VAL A 12 0.77 -15.21 6.68
C VAL A 12 0.52 -14.17 5.61
N VAL A 13 0.13 -14.63 4.41
CA VAL A 13 -0.29 -13.76 3.31
C VAL A 13 -1.69 -14.17 2.88
N ALA A 14 -2.61 -13.20 2.82
CA ALA A 14 -3.95 -13.40 2.29
C ALA A 14 -4.01 -12.94 0.82
N CYS A 15 -4.24 -13.88 -0.08
CA CYS A 15 -4.33 -13.62 -1.52
C CYS A 15 -5.79 -13.57 -1.97
N TYR A 16 -6.16 -12.51 -2.68
CA TYR A 16 -7.50 -12.35 -3.23
C TYR A 16 -7.41 -12.04 -4.72
N LYS A 17 -8.28 -12.67 -5.50
CA LYS A 17 -8.43 -12.35 -6.92
C LYS A 17 -9.26 -11.06 -7.08
N PHE A 18 -9.05 -10.38 -8.20
CA PHE A 18 -9.85 -9.27 -8.68
C PHE A 18 -9.93 -9.39 -10.20
N GLN A 19 -10.88 -8.69 -10.83
CA GLN A 19 -11.01 -8.66 -12.29
C GLN A 19 -10.84 -7.25 -12.85
N GLU A 20 -11.33 -6.25 -12.12
CA GLU A 20 -11.29 -4.85 -12.55
C GLU A 20 -10.35 -4.02 -11.69
N LEU A 21 -9.69 -3.04 -12.30
CA LEU A 21 -8.72 -2.19 -11.60
C LEU A 21 -9.41 -1.28 -10.58
N GLU A 22 -10.57 -0.73 -10.92
CA GLU A 22 -11.36 0.12 -10.03
C GLU A 22 -11.80 -0.64 -8.77
N GLU A 23 -12.24 -1.89 -8.93
CA GLU A 23 -12.66 -2.76 -7.83
C GLU A 23 -11.50 -3.01 -6.85
N VAL A 24 -10.31 -3.35 -7.35
CA VAL A 24 -9.17 -3.64 -6.46
C VAL A 24 -8.63 -2.38 -5.78
N ILE A 25 -8.69 -1.21 -6.43
CA ILE A 25 -8.30 0.07 -5.83
C ILE A 25 -9.26 0.44 -4.71
N GLU A 26 -10.57 0.32 -4.92
CA GLU A 26 -11.58 0.56 -3.88
C GLU A 26 -11.38 -0.40 -2.70
N ARG A 27 -11.17 -1.69 -2.97
CA ARG A 27 -10.88 -2.70 -1.94
C ARG A 27 -9.60 -2.39 -1.17
N ALA A 28 -8.54 -1.96 -1.84
CA ALA A 28 -7.26 -1.61 -1.21
C ALA A 28 -7.40 -0.39 -0.30
N ASN A 29 -8.20 0.60 -0.70
CA ASN A 29 -8.42 1.82 0.09
C ASN A 29 -9.42 1.63 1.25
N ASN A 30 -10.26 0.59 1.20
CA ASN A 30 -11.21 0.21 2.25
C ASN A 30 -10.55 -0.46 3.46
N THR A 31 -9.63 0.28 4.08
CA THR A 31 -8.91 -0.09 5.29
C THR A 31 -8.78 1.13 6.20
N GLU A 32 -8.75 0.88 7.52
CA GLU A 32 -8.51 1.91 8.53
C GLU A 32 -7.03 2.32 8.60
N TYR A 33 -6.15 1.59 7.91
CA TYR A 33 -4.71 1.78 7.90
C TYR A 33 -4.22 2.45 6.62
N SER A 34 -3.12 3.20 6.71
CA SER A 34 -2.47 3.85 5.57
C SER A 34 -0.99 4.04 5.89
N LEU A 35 -0.19 3.04 5.53
CA LEU A 35 1.26 3.03 5.75
C LEU A 35 2.00 2.79 4.44
N GLN A 36 2.02 1.54 3.97
CA GLN A 36 2.75 1.13 2.77
C GLN A 36 1.83 0.31 1.84
N GLY A 37 1.74 0.75 0.58
CA GLY A 37 1.12 0.03 -0.52
C GLY A 37 2.15 -0.46 -1.53
N TYR A 38 1.82 -1.53 -2.25
CA TYR A 38 2.68 -2.09 -3.28
C TYR A 38 1.88 -2.37 -4.55
N VAL A 39 2.46 -2.02 -5.70
CA VAL A 39 1.89 -2.28 -7.02
C VAL A 39 2.93 -3.01 -7.85
N TYR A 40 2.55 -4.16 -8.41
CA TYR A 40 3.40 -4.91 -9.32
C TYR A 40 2.72 -5.02 -10.68
N SER A 41 3.41 -4.59 -11.73
CA SER A 41 2.93 -4.67 -13.11
C SER A 41 4.08 -4.48 -14.11
N ASN A 42 4.02 -5.20 -15.22
CA ASN A 42 4.91 -4.97 -16.37
C ASN A 42 4.53 -3.73 -17.18
N ASN A 43 3.32 -3.20 -17.01
CA ASN A 43 2.90 -1.95 -17.62
C ASN A 43 3.06 -0.81 -16.61
N ILE A 44 4.10 0.00 -16.80
CA ILE A 44 4.46 1.08 -15.88
C ILE A 44 3.39 2.17 -15.79
N SER A 45 2.71 2.48 -16.91
CA SER A 45 1.64 3.49 -16.92
C SER A 45 0.44 3.04 -16.09
N VAL A 46 0.08 1.76 -16.17
CA VAL A 46 -0.96 1.16 -15.31
C VAL A 46 -0.52 1.19 -13.85
N ALA A 47 0.73 0.81 -13.56
CA ALA A 47 1.24 0.82 -12.18
C ALA A 47 1.21 2.21 -11.54
N GLN A 48 1.63 3.24 -12.29
CA GLN A 48 1.61 4.63 -11.84
C GLN A 48 0.18 5.15 -11.66
N MET A 49 -0.75 4.78 -12.53
CA MET A 49 -2.16 5.14 -12.40
C MET A 49 -2.79 4.51 -11.15
N ILE A 50 -2.51 3.24 -10.86
CA ILE A 50 -2.97 2.58 -9.64
C ILE A 50 -2.35 3.27 -8.43
N ALA A 51 -1.04 3.49 -8.45
CA ALA A 51 -0.31 4.09 -7.33
C ALA A 51 -0.82 5.50 -6.97
N SER A 52 -1.22 6.31 -7.95
CA SER A 52 -1.76 7.65 -7.69
C SER A 52 -3.18 7.64 -7.10
N LYS A 53 -3.90 6.52 -7.20
CA LYS A 53 -5.25 6.34 -6.64
C LYS A 53 -5.27 5.61 -5.30
N LEU A 54 -4.14 5.07 -4.86
CA LEU A 54 -4.02 4.38 -3.57
C LEU A 54 -3.89 5.41 -2.42
N ASP A 55 -4.75 5.28 -1.41
CA ASP A 55 -4.77 6.13 -0.21
C ASP A 55 -3.81 5.58 0.87
N PHE A 56 -2.53 5.51 0.48
CA PHE A 56 -1.42 5.03 1.29
C PHE A 56 -0.36 6.14 1.39
N SER A 57 0.26 6.27 2.56
CA SER A 57 1.33 7.25 2.76
C SER A 57 2.53 7.02 1.84
N MET A 58 2.83 5.75 1.55
CA MET A 58 3.86 5.35 0.60
C MET A 58 3.33 4.27 -0.33
N VAL A 59 3.65 4.39 -1.61
CA VAL A 59 3.34 3.36 -2.62
C VAL A 59 4.60 3.00 -3.38
N SER A 60 4.86 1.71 -3.53
CA SER A 60 6.04 1.19 -4.21
C SER A 60 5.66 0.40 -5.44
N ILE A 61 6.29 0.74 -6.56
CA ILE A 61 6.06 0.08 -7.84
C ILE A 61 7.24 -0.85 -8.12
N ASN A 62 6.96 -2.14 -8.29
CA ASN A 62 7.95 -3.17 -8.64
C ASN A 62 9.20 -3.20 -7.72
N ASN A 63 9.05 -2.85 -6.44
CA ASN A 63 10.13 -2.85 -5.46
C ASN A 63 9.67 -3.50 -4.13
N PRO A 64 10.25 -4.64 -3.72
CA PRO A 64 9.85 -5.31 -2.48
C PRO A 64 10.36 -4.63 -1.20
N LEU A 65 11.42 -3.83 -1.28
CA LEU A 65 12.06 -3.18 -0.13
C LEU A 65 12.28 -1.69 -0.43
N PRO A 66 11.23 -0.86 -0.37
CA PRO A 66 11.30 0.56 -0.69
C PRO A 66 11.86 1.43 0.44
N ALA A 67 12.06 0.85 1.64
CA ALA A 67 12.61 1.54 2.79
C ALA A 67 13.99 2.13 2.44
N ASN A 68 14.08 3.45 2.49
CA ASN A 68 15.27 4.22 2.20
C ASN A 68 15.37 5.33 3.23
N ALA A 69 16.50 5.42 3.94
CA ALA A 69 16.73 6.45 4.95
C ALA A 69 16.61 7.89 4.40
N LYS A 70 16.73 8.06 3.08
CA LYS A 70 16.58 9.35 2.38
C LYS A 70 15.16 9.65 1.89
N ALA A 71 14.22 8.71 2.02
CA ALA A 71 12.83 8.92 1.65
C ALA A 71 11.99 9.14 2.92
N PRO A 72 10.98 10.01 2.87
CA PRO A 72 10.04 10.17 3.98
C PRO A 72 9.25 8.87 4.19
N PHE A 73 9.11 8.47 5.44
CA PHE A 73 8.29 7.36 5.90
C PHE A 73 7.23 7.89 6.85
N ALA A 74 5.94 7.73 6.50
CA ALA A 74 4.86 8.39 7.22
C ALA A 74 3.66 7.45 7.42
N GLY A 75 3.02 7.56 8.58
CA GLY A 75 1.72 6.94 8.85
C GLY A 75 0.58 7.92 8.59
N ARG A 76 -0.55 7.41 8.13
CA ARG A 76 -1.84 8.13 8.04
C ARG A 76 -2.97 7.23 8.56
N LYS A 77 -4.16 7.81 8.80
CA LYS A 77 -5.31 7.12 9.40
C LYS A 77 -4.92 6.47 10.74
N ALA A 78 -5.29 5.21 10.98
CA ALA A 78 -4.90 4.46 12.17
C ALA A 78 -3.42 4.04 12.17
N SER A 79 -2.66 4.27 11.09
CA SER A 79 -1.22 3.97 11.04
C SER A 79 -0.34 5.05 11.68
N GLY A 80 -0.93 6.08 12.28
CA GLY A 80 -0.23 7.12 13.02
C GLY A 80 -0.13 8.46 12.29
N PHE A 81 0.75 9.32 12.79
CA PHE A 81 0.99 10.68 12.29
C PHE A 81 2.47 11.04 12.40
N GLY A 82 2.91 12.00 11.59
CA GLY A 82 4.32 12.42 11.51
C GLY A 82 5.07 11.77 10.36
N VAL A 83 6.34 12.16 10.20
CA VAL A 83 7.23 11.71 9.14
C VAL A 83 8.59 11.36 9.77
N GLU A 84 9.12 10.19 9.42
CA GLU A 84 10.48 9.75 9.70
C GLU A 84 11.33 9.81 8.41
N GLY A 85 12.65 10.01 8.53
CA GLY A 85 13.55 10.17 7.38
C GLY A 85 13.86 11.63 7.03
N LEU A 86 14.54 11.84 5.90
CA LEU A 86 14.91 13.18 5.43
C LEU A 86 13.71 13.88 4.76
N ILE A 87 13.50 15.15 5.13
CA ILE A 87 12.53 16.08 4.53
C ILE A 87 13.28 17.00 3.56
#